data_AF-A0A7W0MRT0-F1
#
_entry.id   AF-A0A7W0MRT0-F1
#
_cell.length_a   1.000
_cell.length_b   1.000
_cell.length_c   1.000
_cell.angle_alpha   90.00
_cell.angle_beta   90.00
_cell.angle_gamma   90.00
#
_symmetry.space_group_name_H-M   'P 1'
#
loop_
_entity.id
_entity.type
_entity.pdbx_description
1 polymer ?
#
loop_
_entity_poly.entity_id
_entity_poly.type
_entity_poly.pdbx_seq_one_letter_code
_entity_poly.pdbx_strand_id
1 'polypeptide(L)'
;MLILMTFLTALAALLFLGVVAAALVKIAATLEKIGGDGDSYLARLRLGLRAIERETSHLPAAAVPLNRGLSQVAAGLQGVDDALGGLHAALTAQERR
;
A
#
# COMPACT_ATOMS: atom_id res chain seq x y z
N MET A 1 -31.07 -39.75 -40.89
CA MET A 1 -31.12 -38.29 -40.60
C MET A 1 -31.30 -38.03 -39.11
N LEU A 2 -32.41 -38.44 -38.49
CA LEU A 2 -32.65 -38.19 -37.05
C LEU A 2 -31.58 -38.78 -36.13
N ILE A 3 -31.22 -40.07 -36.30
CA ILE A 3 -30.19 -40.74 -35.48
C ILE A 3 -28.83 -40.03 -35.54
N LEU A 4 -28.40 -39.59 -36.73
CA LEU A 4 -27.14 -38.85 -36.92
C LEU A 4 -27.16 -37.52 -36.17
N MET A 5 -28.27 -36.77 -36.28
CA MET A 5 -28.43 -35.48 -35.58
C MET A 5 -28.46 -35.66 -34.07
N THR A 6 -29.15 -36.68 -33.56
CA THR A 6 -29.18 -37.02 -32.13
C THR A 6 -27.79 -37.40 -31.62
N PHE A 7 -27.04 -38.19 -32.39
CA PHE A 7 -25.67 -38.54 -32.03
C PHE A 7 -24.76 -37.30 -31.99
N LEU A 8 -24.85 -36.43 -33.01
CA LEU A 8 -24.06 -35.20 -33.06
C LEU A 8 -24.38 -34.25 -31.90
N THR A 9 -25.65 -34.10 -31.54
CA THR A 9 -26.06 -33.25 -30.41
C THR A 9 -25.64 -33.84 -29.06
N ALA A 10 -25.73 -35.15 -28.88
CA ALA A 10 -25.20 -35.82 -27.70
C ALA A 10 -23.68 -35.63 -27.58
N LEU A 11 -22.94 -35.78 -28.68
CA LEU A 11 -21.50 -35.55 -28.72
C LEU A 11 -21.14 -34.09 -28.40
N ALA A 12 -21.87 -33.13 -28.97
CA ALA A 12 -21.67 -31.71 -28.71
C ALA A 12 -21.93 -31.35 -27.23
N ALA A 13 -22.98 -31.92 -26.63
CA ALA A 13 -23.29 -31.73 -25.21
C ALA A 13 -22.17 -32.29 -24.31
N LEU A 14 -21.63 -33.47 -24.63
CA LEU A 14 -20.50 -34.04 -23.90
C LEU A 14 -19.23 -33.21 -24.03
N LEU A 15 -18.93 -32.71 -25.22
CA LEU A 15 -17.80 -31.80 -25.44
C LEU A 15 -17.95 -30.51 -24.63
N PHE A 16 -19.13 -29.91 -24.66
CA PHE A 16 -19.44 -28.71 -23.88
C PHE A 16 -19.24 -28.96 -22.38
N LEU A 17 -19.79 -30.06 -21.86
CA LEU A 17 -19.62 -30.45 -20.46
C LEU A 17 -18.13 -30.64 -20.12
N GLY A 18 -17.36 -31.28 -21.00
CA GLY A 18 -15.92 -31.46 -20.82
C GLY A 18 -15.16 -30.13 -20.74
N VAL A 19 -15.49 -29.17 -21.59
CA VAL A 19 -14.89 -27.83 -21.56
C VAL A 19 -15.23 -27.10 -20.26
N VAL A 20 -16.50 -27.15 -19.82
CA VAL A 20 -16.94 -26.53 -18.56
C VAL A 20 -16.21 -27.14 -17.38
N ALA A 21 -16.14 -28.48 -17.31
CA ALA A 21 -15.42 -29.17 -16.24
C ALA A 21 -13.94 -28.77 -16.20
N ALA A 22 -13.26 -28.73 -17.35
CA ALA A 22 -11.87 -28.30 -17.43
C ALA A 22 -11.67 -26.85 -16.96
N ALA A 23 -12.59 -25.94 -17.34
CA ALA A 23 -12.54 -24.55 -16.90
C ALA A 23 -12.71 -24.44 -15.37
N LEU A 24 -13.68 -25.15 -14.79
CA LEU A 24 -13.92 -25.16 -13.35
C LEU A 24 -12.71 -25.68 -12.57
N VAL A 25 -12.07 -26.75 -13.03
CA VAL A 25 -10.85 -27.29 -12.40
C VAL A 25 -9.72 -26.26 -12.42
N LYS A 26 -9.53 -25.54 -13.53
CA LYS A 26 -8.51 -24.49 -13.63
C LYS A 26 -8.79 -23.31 -12.69
N ILE A 27 -10.06 -22.91 -12.57
CA ILE A 27 -10.48 -21.85 -11.65
C ILE A 27 -10.24 -22.28 -10.20
N ALA A 28 -10.67 -23.48 -9.82
CA ALA A 28 -10.48 -24.01 -8.48
C ALA A 28 -8.98 -24.05 -8.10
N ALA A 29 -8.13 -24.58 -8.97
CA ALA A 29 -6.69 -24.62 -8.75
C ALA A 29 -6.05 -23.23 -8.62
N THR A 30 -6.64 -22.21 -9.25
CA THR A 30 -6.16 -20.83 -9.13
C THR A 30 -6.61 -20.21 -7.81
N LEU A 31 -7.86 -20.43 -7.41
CA LEU A 31 -8.39 -19.96 -6.13
C LEU A 31 -7.63 -20.56 -4.94
N GLU A 32 -7.24 -21.83 -5.03
CA GLU A 32 -6.41 -22.51 -4.03
C GLU A 32 -5.09 -21.76 -3.77
N LYS A 33 -4.41 -21.34 -4.85
CA LYS A 33 -3.16 -20.56 -4.76
C LYS A 33 -3.37 -19.15 -4.19
N ILE A 34 -4.54 -18.55 -4.44
CA ILE A 34 -4.85 -17.21 -3.97
C ILE A 34 -5.15 -17.21 -2.47
N GLY A 35 -5.97 -18.15 -1.98
CA GLY A 35 -6.47 -18.11 -0.60
C GLY A 35 -6.87 -19.45 0.02
N GLY A 36 -6.61 -20.58 -0.63
CA GLY A 36 -7.04 -21.90 -0.15
C GLY A 36 -6.20 -22.48 1.00
N ASP A 37 -4.93 -22.06 1.13
CA ASP A 37 -4.00 -22.61 2.13
C ASP A 37 -3.16 -21.53 2.83
N GLY A 38 -2.51 -21.91 3.93
CA GLY A 38 -1.65 -21.06 4.76
C GLY A 38 -0.42 -20.49 4.05
N ASP A 39 0.01 -21.05 2.91
CA ASP A 39 1.08 -20.49 2.05
C ASP A 39 0.55 -19.77 0.79
N SER A 40 -0.77 -19.55 0.71
CA SER A 40 -1.39 -18.83 -0.40
C SER A 40 -0.94 -17.35 -0.48
N TYR A 41 -1.15 -16.72 -1.64
CA TYR A 41 -0.78 -15.31 -1.84
C TYR A 41 -1.42 -14.39 -0.79
N LEU A 42 -2.70 -14.58 -0.46
CA LEU A 42 -3.38 -13.79 0.57
C LEU A 42 -2.82 -14.02 1.96
N ALA A 43 -2.41 -15.26 2.29
CA ALA A 43 -1.79 -15.56 3.57
C ALA A 43 -0.44 -14.83 3.72
N ARG A 44 0.36 -14.81 2.66
CA ARG A 44 1.63 -14.06 2.59
C ARG A 44 1.41 -12.55 2.69
N LEU A 45 0.44 -12.01 1.94
CA LEU A 45 0.04 -10.60 2.00
C LEU A 45 -0.40 -10.19 3.41
N ARG A 46 -1.22 -11.01 4.08
CA ARG A 46 -1.65 -10.77 5.46
C ARG A 46 -0.47 -10.72 6.43
N LEU A 47 0.48 -11.66 6.31
CA LEU A 47 1.70 -11.68 7.12
C LEU A 47 2.55 -10.43 6.89
N GLY A 48 2.78 -10.06 5.62
CA GLY A 48 3.52 -8.86 5.26
C GLY A 48 2.85 -7.58 5.79
N LEU A 49 1.53 -7.45 5.61
CA LEU A 49 0.78 -6.31 6.10
C LEU A 49 0.82 -6.21 7.63
N ARG A 50 0.72 -7.34 8.33
CA ARG A 50 0.83 -7.37 9.79
C ARG A 50 2.22 -6.97 10.30
N ALA A 51 3.28 -7.34 9.56
CA ALA A 51 4.63 -6.89 9.88
C ALA A 51 4.75 -5.37 9.70
N ILE A 52 4.25 -4.82 8.58
CA ILE A 52 4.23 -3.37 8.34
C ILE A 52 3.45 -2.66 9.44
N GLU A 53 2.24 -3.12 9.77
CA GLU A 53 1.43 -2.53 10.84
C GLU A 53 2.18 -2.53 12.17
N ARG A 54 2.82 -3.64 12.54
CA ARG A 54 3.61 -3.73 13.78
C ARG A 54 4.73 -2.71 13.81
N GLU A 55 5.52 -2.63 12.73
CA GLU A 55 6.67 -1.71 12.64
C GLU A 55 6.27 -0.25 12.42
N THR A 56 5.05 0.05 11.94
CA THR A 56 4.64 1.43 11.62
C THR A 56 3.58 2.00 12.55
N SER A 57 2.97 1.17 13.40
CA SER A 57 1.91 1.55 14.33
C SER A 57 2.25 2.73 15.25
N HIS A 58 3.53 2.94 15.55
CA HIS A 58 4.00 4.02 16.41
C HIS A 58 4.28 5.32 15.64
N LEU A 59 4.39 5.29 14.31
CA LEU A 59 4.71 6.46 13.49
C LEU A 59 3.68 7.59 13.64
N PRO A 60 2.34 7.35 13.64
CA PRO A 60 1.37 8.42 13.82
C PRO A 60 1.52 9.15 15.16
N ALA A 61 1.82 8.40 16.23
CA ALA A 61 2.02 8.96 17.56
C ALA A 61 3.31 9.79 17.66
N ALA A 62 4.37 9.39 16.95
CA ALA A 62 5.66 10.08 16.94
C ALA A 62 5.68 11.31 16.00
N ALA A 63 4.93 11.28 14.89
CA ALA A 63 4.97 12.33 13.87
C ALA A 63 4.46 13.69 14.36
N VAL A 64 3.36 13.71 15.12
CA VAL A 64 2.76 14.96 15.64
C VAL A 64 3.68 15.72 16.62
N PRO A 65 4.23 15.09 17.68
CA PRO A 65 5.15 15.78 18.59
C PRO A 65 6.46 16.17 17.91
N LEU A 66 6.97 15.34 16.99
CA LEU A 66 8.17 15.66 16.21
C LEU A 66 7.97 16.92 15.36
N ASN A 67 6.88 16.99 14.58
CA ASN A 67 6.57 18.18 13.79
C ASN A 67 6.41 19.43 14.67
N ARG A 68 5.74 19.30 15.83
CA ARG A 68 5.62 20.41 16.77
C ARG A 68 6.98 20.89 17.28
N GLY A 69 7.87 19.96 17.66
CA GLY A 69 9.22 20.29 18.10
C GLY A 69 10.03 20.98 17.00
N LEU A 70 9.96 20.48 15.76
CA LEU A 70 10.63 21.10 14.62
C LEU A 70 10.09 22.50 14.31
N SER A 71 8.77 22.72 14.41
CA SER A 71 8.19 24.07 14.25
C SER A 71 8.66 25.02 15.35
N GLN A 72 8.80 24.56 16.59
CA GLN A 72 9.33 25.37 17.70
C GLN A 72 10.80 25.74 17.48
N VAL A 73 11.61 24.78 17.02
CA VAL A 73 13.01 25.04 16.67
C VAL A 73 13.12 26.06 15.54
N ALA A 74 12.31 25.92 14.49
CA ALA A 74 12.27 26.87 13.38
C ALA A 74 11.90 28.29 13.84
N ALA A 75 10.88 28.42 14.71
CA ALA A 75 10.50 29.71 15.27
C ALA A 75 11.60 30.32 16.15
N GLY A 76 12.29 29.50 16.95
CA GLY A 76 13.43 29.95 17.76
C GLY A 76 14.60 30.44 16.89
N LEU A 77 14.91 29.72 15.81
CA LEU A 77 15.95 30.12 14.86
C LEU A 77 15.61 31.43 14.14
N GLN A 78 14.34 31.63 13.75
CA GLN A 78 13.89 32.90 13.19
C GLN A 78 14.10 34.05 14.18
N GLY A 79 13.76 33.85 15.46
CA GLY A 79 13.99 34.86 16.49
C GLY A 79 15.48 35.21 16.70
N VAL A 80 16.37 34.21 16.57
CA VAL A 80 17.82 34.44 16.59
C VAL A 80 18.29 35.23 15.38
N ASP A 81 17.80 34.90 14.18
CA ASP A 81 18.11 35.61 12.94
C ASP A 81 17.67 37.08 13.01
N ASP A 82 16.44 37.33 13.45
CA ASP A 82 15.89 38.68 13.63
C ASP A 82 16.72 39.49 14.64
N ALA A 83 17.12 38.87 15.75
CA ALA A 83 17.94 39.52 16.78
C ALA A 83 19.36 39.85 16.27
N LEU A 84 19.99 38.93 15.54
CA LEU A 84 21.31 39.15 14.92
C LEU A 84 21.24 40.23 13.84
N GLY A 85 20.20 40.24 13.02
CA GLY A 85 19.93 41.29 12.02
C GLY A 85 19.76 42.66 12.67
N GLY A 86 18.99 42.73 13.76
CA GLY A 86 18.82 43.96 14.55
C GLY A 86 20.13 44.46 15.17
N LEU A 87 20.93 43.56 15.74
CA LEU A 87 22.24 43.90 16.31
C LEU A 87 23.20 44.43 15.22
N HIS A 88 23.25 43.78 14.06
CA HIS A 88 24.06 44.21 12.93
C HIS A 88 23.65 45.62 12.44
N ALA A 89 22.35 45.89 12.33
CA ALA A 89 21.83 47.20 11.97
C ALA A 89 22.21 48.29 13.01
N ALA A 90 22.18 47.96 14.30
CA ALA A 90 22.57 48.89 15.36
C ALA A 90 24.08 49.21 15.32
N LEU A 91 24.92 48.18 15.12
CA LEU A 91 26.38 48.35 15.01
C LEU A 91 26.75 49.21 13.80
N THR A 92 26.17 48.94 12.64
CA THR A 92 26.41 49.74 11.42
C THR A 92 25.92 51.19 11.54
N ALA A 93 24.85 51.43 12.30
CA ALA A 93 24.39 52.80 12.60
C ALA A 93 25.32 53.54 13.58
N GLN A 94 25.96 52.83 14.51
CA GLN A 94 26.95 53.39 15.42
C GLN A 94 28.26 53.76 14.70
N GLU A 95 28.73 52.93 13.78
CA GLU A 95 29.95 53.21 12.99
C GLU A 95 29.81 54.41 12.03
N ARG A 96 28.57 54.76 11.63
CA ARG A 96 28.29 55.91 10.75
C ARG A 96 28.16 57.25 11.50
N ARG A 97 28.16 57.25 12.83
CA ARG A 97 28.15 58.47 13.65
C ARG A 97 29.57 58.84 14.06
#